data_AF-A0A3A4TS85-F1
#
_entry.id   AF-A0A3A4TS85-F1
#
_cell.length_a   1.000
_cell.length_b   1.000
_cell.length_c   1.000
_cell.angle_alpha   90.00
_cell.angle_beta   90.00
_cell.angle_gamma   90.00
#
_symmetry.space_group_name_H-M   'P 1'
#
loop_
_entity.id
_entity.type
_entity.pdbx_description
1 polymer ?
#
loop_
_entity_poly.entity_id
_entity_poly.type
_entity_poly.pdbx_seq_one_letter_code
_entity_poly.pdbx_strand_id
1 'polypeptide(L)'
;MATDLKRIYVARSLDEAISEAAFQMQVEELLDLTGWLHHHAHDSRRSDSGLPDLIAVRPPRALFLELKTQRGRLRKGHQPGDIVRRPDGTRRVVRRFEPGQVEWIEALRACPGVETWVFRPSDWPRIVEILNDGRIAVD
;
A
#
# COMPACT_ATOMS: atom_id res chain seq x y z
N MET A 1 -22.02 -9.17 19.67
CA MET A 1 -20.55 -9.04 19.47
C MET A 1 -20.19 -9.12 17.99
N ALA A 2 -20.51 -10.20 17.25
CA ALA A 2 -20.25 -10.28 15.80
C ALA A 2 -21.03 -9.26 14.93
N THR A 3 -22.27 -8.94 15.32
CA THR A 3 -23.19 -8.06 14.56
C THR A 3 -22.78 -6.58 14.55
N ASP A 4 -21.98 -6.13 15.54
CA ASP A 4 -21.51 -4.73 15.62
C ASP A 4 -20.27 -4.47 14.77
N LEU A 5 -19.37 -5.45 14.65
CA LEU A 5 -18.17 -5.33 13.81
C LEU A 5 -18.56 -5.17 12.34
N LYS A 6 -19.55 -5.93 11.85
CA LYS A 6 -20.07 -5.74 10.48
C LYS A 6 -20.59 -4.34 10.21
N ARG A 7 -21.30 -3.73 11.15
CA ARG A 7 -21.79 -2.34 11.01
C ARG A 7 -20.65 -1.34 10.96
N ILE A 8 -19.61 -1.52 11.78
CA ILE A 8 -18.42 -0.66 11.78
C ILE A 8 -17.63 -0.81 10.47
N TYR A 9 -17.45 -2.04 9.98
CA TYR A 9 -16.67 -2.34 8.77
C TYR A 9 -17.40 -1.96 7.48
N VAL A 10 -18.72 -2.11 7.41
CA VAL A 10 -19.53 -1.74 6.23
C VAL A 10 -19.77 -0.23 6.16
N ALA A 11 -20.00 0.44 7.30
CA ALA A 11 -20.23 1.90 7.30
C ALA A 11 -18.99 2.71 6.91
N ARG A 12 -17.78 2.18 7.12
CA ARG A 12 -16.51 2.80 6.68
C ARG A 12 -16.14 2.47 5.22
N SER A 13 -16.83 1.54 4.56
CA SER A 13 -16.42 1.01 3.25
C SER A 13 -16.88 1.82 2.02
N LEU A 14 -17.41 3.03 2.17
CA LEU A 14 -18.14 3.69 1.07
C LEU A 14 -17.75 5.13 0.74
N ASP A 15 -16.89 5.80 1.50
CA ASP A 15 -16.59 7.20 1.20
C ASP A 15 -15.40 7.36 0.24
N GLU A 16 -15.67 7.94 -0.94
CA GLU A 16 -14.66 8.51 -1.84
C GLU A 16 -13.78 9.59 -1.14
N ALA A 17 -14.16 10.02 0.07
CA ALA A 17 -13.61 11.15 0.80
C ALA A 17 -12.62 10.81 1.93
N ILE A 18 -12.31 9.53 2.20
CA ILE A 18 -11.30 9.20 3.22
C ILE A 18 -9.90 9.58 2.73
N SER A 19 -9.12 10.22 3.61
CA SER A 19 -7.72 10.56 3.32
C SER A 19 -6.85 9.29 3.29
N GLU A 20 -5.71 9.37 2.60
CA GLU A 20 -4.74 8.25 2.56
C GLU A 20 -4.27 7.86 3.96
N ALA A 21 -3.98 8.85 4.81
CA ALA A 21 -3.56 8.63 6.19
C ALA A 21 -4.65 7.93 7.03
N ALA A 22 -5.92 8.36 6.90
CA ALA A 22 -7.01 7.73 7.62
C ALA A 22 -7.27 6.30 7.13
N PHE A 23 -7.16 6.05 5.83
CA PHE A 23 -7.27 4.71 5.26
C PHE A 23 -6.11 3.82 5.74
N GLN A 24 -4.89 4.33 5.74
CA GLN A 24 -3.73 3.62 6.26
C GLN A 24 -3.89 3.21 7.72
N MET A 25 -4.34 4.13 8.59
CA MET A 25 -4.60 3.82 9.99
C MET A 25 -5.58 2.65 10.17
N GLN A 26 -6.62 2.57 9.33
CA GLN A 26 -7.59 1.47 9.38
C GLN A 26 -6.98 0.13 8.95
N VAL A 27 -6.11 0.15 7.94
CA VAL A 27 -5.40 -1.06 7.49
C VAL A 27 -4.42 -1.54 8.57
N GLU A 28 -3.67 -0.63 9.19
CA GLU A 28 -2.75 -0.95 10.30
C GLU A 28 -3.49 -1.51 11.52
N GLU A 29 -4.63 -0.91 11.89
CA GLU A 29 -5.49 -1.42 12.98
C GLU A 29 -5.97 -2.86 12.68
N LEU A 30 -6.39 -3.14 11.44
CA LEU A 30 -6.79 -4.48 11.04
C LEU A 30 -5.62 -5.48 11.05
N LEU A 31 -4.41 -5.05 10.65
CA LEU A 31 -3.20 -5.87 10.74
C LEU A 31 -2.89 -6.25 12.19
N ASP A 32 -2.98 -5.29 13.12
CA ASP A 32 -2.79 -5.52 14.55
C ASP A 32 -3.84 -6.51 15.09
N LEU A 33 -5.12 -6.28 14.77
CA LEU A 33 -6.24 -7.14 15.20
C LEU A 33 -6.14 -8.56 14.67
N THR A 34 -5.56 -8.75 13.48
CA THR A 34 -5.44 -10.06 12.83
C THR A 34 -4.06 -10.70 13.03
N GLY A 35 -3.19 -10.08 13.84
CA GLY A 35 -1.91 -10.63 14.27
C GLY A 35 -0.87 -10.72 13.16
N TRP A 36 -0.79 -9.72 12.31
CA TRP A 36 0.33 -9.52 11.38
C TRP A 36 1.42 -8.68 12.05
N LEU A 37 2.68 -9.01 11.80
CA LEU A 37 3.79 -8.08 12.04
C LEU A 37 3.80 -7.08 10.89
N HIS A 38 3.81 -5.77 11.15
CA HIS A 38 3.85 -4.78 10.07
C HIS A 38 4.84 -3.65 10.34
N HIS A 39 5.32 -3.05 9.25
CA HIS A 39 6.20 -1.90 9.25
C HIS A 39 5.81 -0.95 8.13
N HIS A 40 5.64 0.32 8.46
CA HIS A 40 5.50 1.40 7.50
C HIS A 40 6.88 1.96 7.17
N ALA A 41 7.30 1.84 5.91
CA ALA A 41 8.57 2.34 5.39
C ALA A 41 8.57 3.88 5.24
N HIS A 42 8.37 4.61 6.34
CA HIS A 42 8.23 6.06 6.33
C HIS A 42 9.58 6.80 6.45
N ASP A 43 10.34 6.90 5.36
CA ASP A 43 11.23 8.06 5.14
C ASP A 43 11.67 8.24 3.67
N SER A 44 10.81 8.86 2.87
CA SER A 44 11.10 9.26 1.48
C SER A 44 12.24 10.29 1.34
N ARG A 45 12.80 10.78 2.45
CA ARG A 45 13.99 11.65 2.44
C ARG A 45 15.30 10.87 2.41
N ARG A 46 15.28 9.54 2.61
CA ARG A 46 16.48 8.70 2.74
C ARG A 46 16.47 7.38 1.96
N SER A 47 15.33 6.93 1.41
CA SER A 47 15.22 5.69 0.63
C SER A 47 15.03 5.94 -0.88
N ASP A 48 15.44 4.97 -1.70
CA ASP A 48 15.12 4.95 -3.14
C ASP A 48 13.59 5.00 -3.30
N SER A 49 13.11 5.94 -4.11
CA SER A 49 11.68 6.22 -4.26
C SER A 49 10.90 4.99 -4.75
N GLY A 50 9.67 4.83 -4.25
CA GLY A 50 8.67 3.95 -4.88
C GLY A 50 8.50 2.56 -4.27
N LEU A 51 9.25 2.18 -3.23
CA LEU A 51 8.91 0.99 -2.45
C LEU A 51 7.48 1.14 -1.86
N PRO A 52 6.65 0.08 -1.84
CA PRO A 52 5.34 0.14 -1.20
C PRO A 52 5.42 0.56 0.27
N ASP A 53 4.45 1.37 0.71
CA ASP A 53 4.49 2.03 2.01
C ASP A 53 4.45 1.03 3.18
N LEU A 54 3.65 -0.04 3.08
CA LEU A 54 3.40 -0.95 4.20
C LEU A 54 3.87 -2.37 3.88
N ILE A 55 4.69 -2.94 4.77
CA ILE A 55 5.15 -4.32 4.69
C ILE A 55 4.49 -5.08 5.85
N ALA A 56 3.85 -6.21 5.55
CA ALA A 56 3.21 -7.06 6.55
C ALA A 56 3.67 -8.52 6.43
N VAL A 57 4.03 -9.15 7.54
CA VAL A 57 4.54 -10.52 7.58
C VAL A 57 3.76 -11.34 8.58
N ARG A 58 3.30 -12.50 8.13
CA ARG A 58 2.72 -13.53 8.97
C ARG A 58 3.02 -14.88 8.32
N PRO A 59 4.03 -15.62 8.81
CA PRO A 59 4.50 -16.83 8.15
C PRO A 59 3.36 -17.78 7.79
N PRO A 60 3.33 -18.30 6.55
CA PRO A 60 4.37 -18.19 5.52
C PRO A 60 4.26 -16.96 4.60
N ARG A 61 3.34 -16.03 4.87
CA ARG A 61 2.98 -14.94 3.96
C ARG A 61 3.78 -13.66 4.24
N ALA A 62 4.23 -13.01 3.18
CA ALA A 62 4.83 -11.68 3.21
C ALA A 62 4.12 -10.79 2.17
N LEU A 63 3.55 -9.68 2.65
CA LEU A 63 2.74 -8.75 1.88
C LEU A 63 3.48 -7.42 1.77
N PHE A 64 3.48 -6.86 0.57
CA PHE A 64 3.84 -5.48 0.28
C PHE A 64 2.59 -4.74 -0.19
N LEU A 65 2.19 -3.72 0.56
CA LEU A 65 0.92 -3.03 0.43
C LEU A 65 1.19 -1.57 0.09
N GLU A 66 0.77 -1.17 -1.10
CA GLU A 66 0.72 0.22 -1.53
C GLU A 66 -0.70 0.73 -1.27
N LEU A 67 -0.85 1.72 -0.39
CA LEU A 67 -2.15 2.27 -0.05
C LEU A 67 -2.34 3.60 -0.78
N LYS A 68 -3.47 3.74 -1.47
CA LYS A 68 -3.81 4.98 -2.19
C LYS A 68 -5.18 5.47 -1.80
N THR A 69 -5.38 6.78 -1.89
CA THR A 69 -6.73 7.33 -2.02
C THR A 69 -7.47 6.69 -3.20
N GLN A 70 -8.81 6.80 -3.21
CA GLN A 70 -9.64 6.22 -4.28
C GLN A 70 -9.19 6.66 -5.70
N ARG A 71 -8.67 7.87 -5.84
CA ARG A 71 -8.21 8.45 -7.11
C ARG A 71 -6.68 8.57 -7.21
N GLY A 72 -5.95 8.05 -6.23
CA GLY A 72 -4.50 8.10 -6.17
C GLY A 72 -3.85 7.36 -7.34
N ARG A 73 -2.82 7.97 -7.93
CA ARG A 73 -2.07 7.41 -9.06
C ARG A 73 -0.72 6.89 -8.59
N LEU A 74 -0.30 5.76 -9.15
CA LEU A 74 1.05 5.25 -8.98
C LEU A 74 2.03 6.13 -9.75
N ARG A 75 3.19 6.38 -9.15
CA ARG A 75 4.30 7.09 -9.79
C ARG A 75 5.12 6.12 -10.62
N LYS A 76 5.44 6.51 -11.85
CA LYS A 76 6.42 5.81 -12.70
C LYS A 76 7.83 6.33 -12.40
N GLY A 77 8.81 5.46 -12.60
CA GLY A 77 10.22 5.80 -12.50
C GLY A 77 10.72 6.59 -13.70
N HIS A 78 12.04 6.81 -13.71
CA HIS A 78 12.76 7.43 -14.81
C HIS A 78 13.87 6.52 -15.31
N GLN A 79 14.07 6.53 -16.62
CA GLN A 79 15.15 5.82 -17.31
C GLN A 79 16.41 6.69 -17.42
N PRO A 80 17.61 6.09 -17.55
CA PRO A 80 18.80 6.83 -17.91
C PRO A 80 18.59 7.65 -19.19
N GLY A 81 18.92 8.95 -19.14
CA GLY A 81 18.74 9.89 -20.25
C GLY A 81 17.49 10.76 -20.15
N ASP A 82 16.52 10.41 -19.30
CA ASP A 82 15.33 11.24 -19.08
C ASP A 82 15.72 12.63 -18.54
N ILE A 83 15.01 13.66 -19.00
CA ILE A 83 15.19 15.04 -18.52
C ILE A 83 14.05 15.38 -17.55
N VAL A 84 14.38 15.52 -16.27
CA VAL A 84 13.41 15.83 -15.21
C VAL A 84 13.56 17.29 -14.77
N ARG A 85 12.44 17.99 -14.63
CA ARG A 85 12.39 19.37 -14.13
C ARG A 85 12.34 19.37 -12.60
N ARG A 86 13.17 20.20 -11.98
CA ARG A 86 13.19 20.44 -10.54
C ARG A 86 12.22 21.55 -10.14
N PRO A 87 11.80 21.62 -8.86
CA PRO A 87 10.91 22.66 -8.37
C PRO A 87 11.45 24.09 -8.58
N ASP A 88 12.77 24.27 -8.55
CA ASP A 88 13.46 25.54 -8.83
C ASP A 88 13.49 25.93 -10.32
N GLY A 89 12.87 25.12 -11.19
CA GLY A 89 12.82 25.32 -12.63
C GLY A 89 14.02 24.77 -13.40
N THR A 90 15.09 24.35 -12.73
CA THR A 90 16.26 23.74 -13.38
C THR A 90 15.92 22.35 -13.92
N ARG A 91 16.75 21.85 -14.86
CA ARG A 91 16.59 20.51 -15.45
C ARG A 91 17.78 19.64 -15.06
N ARG A 92 17.50 18.37 -14.78
CA ARG A 92 18.52 17.33 -14.53
C ARG A 92 18.32 16.19 -15.52
N VAL A 93 19.42 15.70 -16.10
CA VAL A 93 19.45 14.43 -16.83
C VAL A 93 19.60 13.29 -15.81
N VAL A 94 18.69 12.33 -15.86
CA VAL A 94 18.71 11.12 -15.04
C VAL A 94 19.90 10.26 -15.49
N ARG A 95 20.81 9.95 -14.56
CA ARG A 95 22.08 9.25 -14.87
C ARG A 95 22.02 7.75 -14.67
N ARG A 96 21.09 7.27 -13.85
CA ARG A 96 20.87 5.86 -13.54
C ARG A 96 19.39 5.60 -13.50
N PHE A 97 18.99 4.34 -13.58
CA PHE A 97 17.59 3.97 -13.39
C PHE A 97 17.13 4.41 -11.99
N GLU A 98 16.06 5.20 -11.95
CA GLU A 98 15.41 5.69 -10.73
C GLU A 98 13.99 5.08 -10.70
N PRO A 99 13.77 3.92 -10.05
CA PRO A 99 12.47 3.25 -10.10
C PRO A 99 11.37 4.09 -9.43
N GLY A 100 10.15 3.93 -9.91
CA GLY A 100 8.94 4.41 -9.27
C GLY A 100 8.15 3.26 -8.66
N GLN A 101 6.94 3.57 -8.21
CA GLN A 101 6.04 2.60 -7.58
C GLN A 101 5.65 1.48 -8.54
N VAL A 102 5.41 1.82 -9.81
CA VAL A 102 5.03 0.83 -10.82
C VAL A 102 6.12 -0.23 -10.97
N GLU A 103 7.39 0.18 -11.11
CA GLU A 103 8.50 -0.73 -11.33
C GLU A 103 8.79 -1.60 -10.10
N TRP A 104 8.69 -1.04 -8.90
CA TRP A 104 8.80 -1.82 -7.66
C TRP A 104 7.68 -2.85 -7.53
N ILE A 105 6.42 -2.46 -7.76
CA ILE A 105 5.26 -3.36 -7.66
C ILE A 105 5.36 -4.50 -8.68
N GLU A 106 5.74 -4.20 -9.92
CA GLU A 106 5.93 -5.22 -10.95
C GLU A 106 7.04 -6.21 -10.59
N ALA A 107 8.18 -5.71 -10.10
CA ALA A 107 9.28 -6.56 -9.65
C ALA A 107 8.88 -7.45 -8.47
N LEU A 108 8.19 -6.91 -7.46
CA LEU A 108 7.74 -7.68 -6.30
C LEU A 108 6.71 -8.75 -6.68
N ARG A 109 5.77 -8.45 -7.58
CA ARG A 109 4.79 -9.42 -8.09
C ARG A 109 5.43 -10.57 -8.86
N ALA A 110 6.63 -10.39 -9.41
CA ALA A 110 7.36 -11.44 -10.10
C ALA A 110 8.09 -12.39 -9.13
N CYS A 111 8.21 -12.05 -7.85
CA CYS A 111 8.87 -12.88 -6.83
C CYS A 111 7.90 -13.95 -6.29
N PRO A 112 8.20 -15.26 -6.43
CA PRO A 112 7.37 -16.30 -5.85
C PRO A 112 7.24 -16.16 -4.32
N GLY A 113 6.01 -16.30 -3.81
CA GLY A 113 5.72 -16.22 -2.37
C GLY A 113 5.64 -14.80 -1.80
N VAL A 114 5.86 -13.76 -2.63
CA VAL A 114 5.64 -12.36 -2.26
C VAL A 114 4.28 -11.92 -2.77
N GLU A 115 3.41 -11.48 -1.85
CA GLU A 115 2.12 -10.92 -2.21
C GLU A 115 2.23 -9.41 -2.30
N THR A 116 1.74 -8.81 -3.39
CA THR A 116 1.85 -7.35 -3.59
C THR A 116 0.55 -6.75 -4.10
N TRP A 117 0.00 -5.84 -3.29
CA TRP A 117 -1.32 -5.27 -3.50
C TRP A 117 -1.24 -3.75 -3.57
N VAL A 118 -2.10 -3.17 -4.42
CA VAL A 118 -2.39 -1.75 -4.43
C VAL A 118 -3.82 -1.62 -3.96
N PHE A 119 -4.02 -1.13 -2.74
CA PHE A 119 -5.34 -1.02 -2.15
C PHE A 119 -5.85 0.41 -2.12
N ARG A 120 -7.15 0.52 -2.28
CA ARG A 120 -7.95 1.73 -2.13
C ARG A 120 -9.06 1.49 -1.11
N PRO A 121 -9.71 2.54 -0.61
CA PRO A 121 -10.84 2.40 0.31
C PRO A 121 -11.94 1.45 -0.19
N SER A 122 -12.23 1.47 -1.50
CA SER A 122 -13.18 0.53 -2.12
C SER A 122 -12.76 -0.94 -2.07
N ASP A 123 -11.48 -1.24 -1.88
CA ASP A 123 -10.97 -2.61 -1.73
C ASP A 123 -11.15 -3.16 -0.31
N TRP A 124 -11.72 -2.38 0.63
CA TRP A 124 -11.84 -2.77 2.03
C TRP A 124 -12.39 -4.18 2.28
N PRO A 125 -13.47 -4.65 1.60
CA PRO A 125 -13.93 -6.03 1.79
C PRO A 125 -12.86 -7.08 1.47
N ARG A 126 -12.06 -6.83 0.42
CA ARG A 126 -10.97 -7.72 0.01
C ARG A 126 -9.78 -7.64 0.97
N ILE A 127 -9.48 -6.47 1.51
CA ILE A 127 -8.44 -6.28 2.55
C ILE A 127 -8.80 -7.12 3.78
N VAL A 128 -10.05 -7.03 4.23
CA VAL A 128 -10.55 -7.83 5.35
C VAL A 128 -10.36 -9.30 5.06
N GLU A 129 -10.81 -9.80 3.92
CA GLU A 129 -10.63 -11.22 3.55
C GLU A 129 -9.16 -11.67 3.61
N ILE A 130 -8.26 -10.89 2.99
CA ILE A 130 -6.83 -11.20 2.89
C ILE A 130 -6.15 -11.24 4.25
N LEU A 131 -6.43 -10.26 5.11
CA LEU A 131 -5.75 -10.12 6.41
C LEU A 131 -6.34 -11.03 7.47
N ASN A 132 -7.65 -11.29 7.38
CA ASN A 132 -8.40 -12.06 8.35
C ASN A 132 -8.09 -13.56 8.30
N ASP A 133 -7.98 -14.17 7.12
CA ASP A 133 -7.51 -15.56 6.95
C ASP A 133 -8.18 -16.57 7.90
N GLY A 134 -9.49 -16.36 8.15
CA GLY A 134 -10.32 -17.21 9.04
C GLY A 134 -10.23 -16.93 10.55
N ARG A 135 -9.56 -15.86 11.01
CA ARG A 135 -9.39 -15.58 12.46
C ARG A 135 -10.54 -14.83 13.13
N ILE A 136 -11.27 -14.04 12.37
CA ILE A 136 -12.46 -13.30 12.81
C ILE A 136 -13.62 -13.81 11.97
N ALA A 137 -14.67 -14.31 12.60
CA ALA A 137 -15.88 -14.72 11.90
C ALA A 137 -16.52 -13.48 11.23
N VAL A 138 -16.60 -13.49 9.90
CA VAL A 138 -17.29 -12.45 9.10
C VAL A 138 -18.72 -12.90 8.80
N ASP A 139 -19.49 -13.19 9.86
CA ASP A 139 -20.85 -13.78 9.80
C ASP A 139 -21.96 -12.81 9.42
#